data_AF-A0A7V9E6M2-F1
#
_entry.id   AF-A0A7V9E6M2-F1
#
_cell.length_a   1.000
_cell.length_b   1.000
_cell.length_c   1.000
_cell.angle_alpha   90.00
_cell.angle_beta   90.00
_cell.angle_gamma   90.00
#
_symmetry.space_group_name_H-M   'P 1'
#
loop_
_entity.id
_entity.type
_entity.pdbx_description
1 polymer ?
#
loop_
_entity_poly.entity_id
_entity_poly.type
_entity_poly.pdbx_seq_one_letter_code
_entity_poly.pdbx_strand_id
1 'polypeptide(L)' 'HVHENLDLPGATFLYTTSTLHCMTVSLALGGTGLGTAWGEQLAVAMLGDAGFAQGDPKSIDTDPFNTYYVATKG' A
#
# COMPACT_ATOMS: atom_id res chain seq x y z
N HIS A 1 1.58 2.96 13.17
CA HIS A 1 1.90 2.79 11.74
C HIS A 1 0.67 2.95 10.84
N VAL A 2 -0.49 2.34 11.13
CA VAL A 2 -1.70 2.48 10.27
C VAL A 2 -2.27 3.91 10.21
N HIS A 3 -2.14 4.69 11.27
CA HIS A 3 -2.74 6.04 11.36
C HIS A 3 -2.18 7.08 10.38
N GLU A 4 -1.00 6.84 9.78
CA GLU A 4 -0.39 7.79 8.83
C GLU A 4 -1.13 7.84 7.49
N ASN A 5 -1.98 6.85 7.19
CA ASN A 5 -2.77 6.79 5.96
C ASN A 5 -4.19 7.38 6.11
N LEU A 6 -4.48 8.02 7.25
CA LEU A 6 -5.81 8.61 7.52
C LEU A 6 -6.03 9.94 6.81
N ASP A 7 -4.95 10.62 6.43
CA ASP A 7 -5.01 11.92 5.75
C ASP A 7 -5.15 11.79 4.23
N LEU A 8 -5.22 10.56 3.70
CA LEU A 8 -5.42 10.31 2.28
C LEU A 8 -6.82 10.76 1.82
N PRO A 9 -6.93 11.33 0.61
CA PRO A 9 -8.23 11.53 -0.03
C PRO A 9 -9.04 10.24 0.00
N GLY A 10 -10.22 10.28 0.63
CA GLY A 10 -11.07 9.10 0.76
C GLY A 10 -10.54 8.00 1.70
N ALA A 11 -9.73 8.33 2.71
CA ALA A 11 -9.21 7.36 3.68
C ALA A 11 -10.30 6.42 4.24
N THR A 12 -11.46 6.95 4.65
CA THR A 12 -12.59 6.13 5.11
C THR A 12 -13.02 5.09 4.08
N PHE A 13 -13.06 5.46 2.80
CA PHE A 13 -13.38 4.53 1.72
C PHE A 13 -12.28 3.46 1.56
N LEU A 14 -11.00 3.84 1.60
CA LEU A 14 -9.87 2.90 1.53
C LEU A 14 -9.88 1.91 2.70
N TYR A 15 -10.16 2.36 3.92
CA TYR A 15 -10.29 1.47 5.09
C TYR A 15 -11.53 0.58 5.02
N THR A 16 -12.65 1.09 4.51
CA THR A 16 -13.88 0.30 4.33
C THR A 16 -13.65 -0.82 3.32
N THR A 17 -13.10 -0.49 2.14
CA THR A 17 -12.78 -1.50 1.12
C THR A 17 -11.71 -2.49 1.61
N SER A 18 -10.71 -2.02 2.36
CA SER A 18 -9.72 -2.88 2.99
C SER A 18 -10.37 -3.91 3.91
N THR A 19 -11.19 -3.45 4.87
CA THR A 19 -11.77 -4.30 5.91
C THR A 19 -12.93 -5.17 5.44
N LEU A 20 -13.63 -4.79 4.37
CA LEU A 20 -14.74 -5.56 3.83
C LEU A 20 -14.35 -6.41 2.62
N HIS A 21 -13.13 -6.26 2.08
CA HIS A 21 -12.68 -7.04 0.93
C HIS A 21 -11.19 -7.40 0.94
N CYS A 22 -10.29 -6.45 0.71
CA CYS A 22 -8.89 -6.77 0.38
C CYS A 22 -8.16 -7.51 1.51
N MET A 23 -8.35 -7.07 2.75
CA MET A 23 -7.79 -7.73 3.92
C MET A 23 -8.47 -9.08 4.18
N THR A 24 -9.80 -9.13 4.10
CA THR A 24 -10.57 -10.34 4.45
C THR A 24 -10.34 -11.48 3.48
N VAL A 25 -10.25 -11.22 2.18
CA VAL A 25 -9.91 -12.23 1.17
C VAL A 25 -8.50 -12.78 1.39
N SER A 26 -7.53 -11.92 1.70
CA SER A 26 -6.17 -12.36 2.02
C SER A 26 -6.15 -13.26 3.25
N LEU A 27 -6.80 -12.86 4.34
CA LEU A 27 -6.87 -13.64 5.59
C LEU A 27 -7.59 -14.97 5.40
N ALA A 28 -8.67 -15.02 4.62
CA ALA A 28 -9.42 -16.24 4.34
C ALA A 28 -8.56 -17.32 3.67
N LEU A 29 -7.51 -16.92 2.94
CA LEU A 29 -6.56 -17.81 2.28
C LEU A 29 -5.25 -17.99 3.09
N GLY A 30 -5.21 -17.56 4.36
CA GLY A 30 -4.02 -17.66 5.22
C GLY A 30 -2.91 -16.67 4.88
N GLY A 31 -3.21 -15.62 4.12
CA GLY A 31 -2.28 -14.55 3.77
C GLY A 31 -2.11 -13.51 4.89
N THR A 32 -1.18 -12.58 4.67
CA THR A 32 -0.76 -11.58 5.68
C THR A 32 -1.83 -10.54 6.02
N GLY A 33 -2.84 -10.33 5.16
CA GLY A 33 -3.91 -9.38 5.45
C GLY A 33 -3.47 -7.92 5.49
N LEU A 34 -2.54 -7.51 4.63
CA LEU A 34 -2.03 -6.12 4.60
C LEU A 34 -3.13 -5.08 4.32
N GLY A 35 -4.10 -5.45 3.47
CA GLY A 35 -5.23 -4.60 3.12
C GLY A 35 -4.88 -3.47 2.14
N THR A 36 -5.88 -2.69 1.77
CA THR A 36 -5.73 -1.62 0.76
C THR A 36 -4.87 -0.46 1.25
N ALA A 37 -4.97 -0.13 2.55
CA ALA A 37 -4.27 1.00 3.18
C ALA A 37 -2.97 0.59 3.90
N TRP A 38 -2.25 -0.41 3.35
CA TRP A 38 -1.00 -0.94 3.92
C TRP A 38 0.15 0.07 4.00
N GLY A 39 0.11 1.12 3.18
CA GLY A 39 0.96 2.30 3.29
C GLY A 39 2.27 2.24 2.48
N GLU A 40 2.77 3.42 2.15
CA GLU A 40 3.98 3.61 1.33
C GLU A 40 5.24 3.12 2.05
N GLN A 41 5.34 3.39 3.35
CA GLN A 41 6.45 3.01 4.21
C GLN A 41 6.69 1.49 4.17
N LEU A 42 5.60 0.71 4.26
CA LEU A 42 5.67 -0.74 4.21
C LEU A 42 5.96 -1.24 2.80
N ALA A 43 5.38 -0.63 1.77
CA ALA A 43 5.67 -0.97 0.38
C ALA A 43 7.16 -0.78 0.05
N VAL A 44 7.74 0.35 0.46
CA VAL A 44 9.17 0.67 0.30
C VAL A 44 10.03 -0.36 1.04
N ALA A 45 9.70 -0.68 2.30
CA ALA A 45 10.44 -1.68 3.07
C ALA A 45 10.41 -3.07 2.40
N MET A 46 9.23 -3.52 1.96
CA MET A 46 9.09 -4.83 1.32
C MET A 46 9.79 -4.93 -0.04
N LEU A 47 9.87 -3.83 -0.80
CA LEU A 47 10.69 -3.77 -2.03
C LEU A 47 12.18 -3.93 -1.71
N GLY A 48 12.65 -3.30 -0.64
CA GLY A 48 14.03 -3.44 -0.15
C GLY A 48 14.33 -4.86 0.33
N ASP A 49 13.43 -5.45 1.14
CA ASP A 49 13.56 -6.83 1.63
C ASP A 49 13.62 -7.87 0.50
N ALA A 50 12.94 -7.58 -0.62
CA ALA A 50 12.97 -8.40 -1.83
C ALA A 50 14.23 -8.18 -2.71
N GLY A 51 15.13 -7.26 -2.33
CA GLY A 51 16.39 -6.99 -3.01
C GLY A 51 16.29 -6.04 -4.21
N PHE A 52 15.21 -5.25 -4.32
CA PHE A 52 15.11 -4.24 -5.37
C PHE A 52 15.80 -2.94 -4.97
N ALA A 53 16.47 -2.32 -5.94
CA ALA A 53 16.80 -0.91 -5.87
C ALA A 53 15.56 -0.12 -6.31
N GLN A 54 15.10 0.85 -5.51
CA GLN A 54 13.97 1.70 -5.87
C GLN A 54 14.35 3.18 -5.78
N GLY A 55 13.77 3.98 -6.68
CA GLY A 55 13.80 5.43 -6.55
C GLY A 55 12.69 5.93 -5.60
N ASP A 56 12.62 7.24 -5.41
CA ASP A 56 11.55 7.83 -4.58
C ASP A 56 10.17 7.53 -5.18
N PRO A 57 9.19 7.14 -4.34
CA PRO A 57 7.81 6.98 -4.77
C PRO A 57 7.27 8.23 -5.46
N LYS A 58 6.44 8.04 -6.49
CA LYS A 58 5.88 9.13 -7.30
C LYS A 58 4.36 9.20 -7.15
N SER A 59 3.82 10.40 -7.12
CA SER A 59 2.39 10.68 -7.21
C SER A 59 2.09 11.50 -8.46
N ILE A 60 0.86 11.40 -8.96
CA ILE A 60 0.36 12.26 -10.05
C ILE A 60 -0.97 12.87 -9.63
N ASP A 61 -1.20 14.14 -9.97
CA ASP A 61 -2.38 14.88 -9.49
C ASP A 61 -3.71 14.29 -9.97
N THR A 62 -3.71 13.65 -11.14
CA THR A 62 -4.91 13.03 -11.73
C THR A 62 -5.26 11.68 -11.09
N ASP A 63 -4.43 11.16 -10.20
CA ASP A 63 -4.63 9.88 -9.53
C ASP A 63 -4.24 9.97 -8.03
N PRO A 64 -5.12 10.58 -7.20
CA PRO A 64 -4.82 10.81 -5.79
C PRO A 64 -4.85 9.55 -4.92
N PHE A 65 -5.20 8.39 -5.49
CA PHE A 65 -5.34 7.13 -4.75
C PHE A 65 -4.10 6.23 -4.83
N ASN A 66 -3.25 6.41 -5.83
CA ASN A 66 -2.13 5.51 -6.09
C ASN A 66 -0.78 6.20 -5.95
N THR A 67 0.16 5.47 -5.35
CA THR A 67 1.59 5.76 -5.39
C THR A 67 2.25 4.86 -6.45
N TYR A 68 3.11 5.45 -7.26
CA TYR A 68 3.84 4.77 -8.34
C TYR A 68 5.26 4.46 -7.88
N TYR A 69 5.55 3.16 -7.71
CA TYR A 69 6.87 2.66 -7.33
C TYR A 69 7.65 2.20 -8.56
N VAL A 70 8.84 2.75 -8.78
CA VAL A 70 9.75 2.32 -9.85
C VAL A 70 10.94 1.62 -9.20
N ALA A 71 10.99 0.31 -9.37
CA ALA A 71 11.99 -0.56 -8.78
C ALA A 71 12.70 -1.37 -9.88
N THR A 72 14.03 -1.46 -9.79
CA THR A 72 14.87 -2.23 -10.70
C THR A 72 15.55 -3.36 -9.96
N LYS A 73 15.78 -4.47 -10.66
CA LYS A 73 16.51 -5.61 -10.12
C LYS A 73 17.91 -5.17 -9.66
N GLY A 74 18.26 -5.50 -8.42
CA GLY A 74 19.60 -5.33 -7.84
C GLY A 74 20.63 -6.28 -8.42
#